data_AF-A0A8S3BCB0-F1
#
_entry.id   AF-A0A8S3BCB0-F1
#
_cell.length_a   1.000
_cell.length_b   1.000
_cell.length_c   1.000
_cell.angle_alpha   90.00
_cell.angle_beta   90.00
_cell.angle_gamma   90.00
#
_symmetry.space_group_name_H-M   'P 1'
#
loop_
_entity.id
_entity.type
_entity.pdbx_description
1 polymer ?
#
loop_
_entity_poly.entity_id
_entity_poly.type
_entity_poly.pdbx_seq_one_letter_code
_entity_poly.pdbx_strand_id
1 'polypeptide(L)' 'TVRFKNEKERNITIKLGYANAKIYECDNEKCPRPDRFRSAGSSKEDVFPCDRTGCGGQ' A
#
# COMPACT_ATOMS: atom_id res chain seq x y z
N THR A 1 -10.21 22.71 6.55
CA THR A 1 -10.02 23.69 5.45
C THR A 1 -11.07 23.48 4.38
N VAL A 2 -11.68 24.56 3.87
CA VAL A 2 -12.81 24.55 2.92
C VAL A 2 -12.48 23.90 1.55
N ARG A 3 -11.21 23.53 1.31
CA ARG A 3 -10.68 23.11 0.02
C ARG A 3 -11.21 21.77 -0.54
N PHE A 4 -11.74 20.88 0.29
CA PHE A 4 -12.19 19.53 -0.10
C PHE A 4 -13.68 19.27 0.15
N LYS A 5 -14.46 20.31 0.51
CA LYS A 5 -15.87 20.14 0.91
C LYS A 5 -16.72 19.60 -0.24
N ASN A 6 -16.58 20.18 -1.44
CA ASN A 6 -17.30 19.74 -2.64
C ASN A 6 -16.93 18.32 -3.11
N GLU A 7 -15.68 17.88 -2.94
CA GLU A 7 -15.24 16.53 -3.30
C GLU A 7 -15.85 15.49 -2.34
N LYS A 8 -15.90 15.82 -1.04
CA LYS A 8 -16.52 14.97 -0.01
C LYS A 8 -18.04 14.86 -0.17
N GLU A 9 -18.72 15.95 -0.54
CA GLU A 9 -20.17 15.94 -0.80
C GLU A 9 -20.53 15.17 -2.07
N ARG A 10 -19.65 15.17 -3.08
CA ARG A 10 -19.85 14.46 -4.36
C ARG A 10 -19.24 13.05 -4.40
N ASN A 11 -18.52 12.64 -3.36
CA ASN A 11 -17.82 11.35 -3.27
C ASN A 11 -16.88 11.04 -4.45
N ILE A 12 -16.25 12.08 -5.03
CA ILE A 12 -15.31 11.96 -6.15
C ILE A 12 -14.08 12.86 -5.96
N THR A 13 -12.94 12.47 -6.53
CA THR A 13 -11.71 13.29 -6.59
C THR A 13 -11.63 14.03 -7.91
N ILE A 14 -11.80 15.35 -7.86
CA ILE A 14 -11.75 16.23 -9.04
C ILE A 14 -10.35 16.82 -9.19
N LYS A 15 -9.66 17.03 -8.08
CA LYS A 15 -8.30 17.56 -8.07
C LYS A 15 -7.28 16.42 -8.16
N LEU A 16 -6.17 16.72 -8.84
CA LEU A 16 -5.03 15.81 -8.91
C LEU A 16 -4.45 15.63 -7.51
N GLY A 17 -4.62 14.43 -6.95
CA GLY A 17 -3.94 13.99 -5.74
C GLY A 17 -2.61 13.34 -6.12
N TYR A 18 -1.59 13.58 -5.30
CA TYR A 18 -0.32 12.88 -5.40
C TYR A 18 -0.18 11.93 -4.20
N ALA A 19 0.16 10.67 -4.47
CA ALA A 19 0.35 9.66 -3.44
C ALA A 19 1.59 8.82 -3.76
N ASN A 20 2.55 8.81 -2.84
CA ASN A 20 3.71 7.93 -2.93
C ASN A 20 3.41 6.58 -2.26
N ALA A 21 3.84 5.50 -2.90
CA ALA A 21 3.83 4.16 -2.33
C ALA A 21 5.19 3.48 -2.59
N LYS A 22 5.63 2.68 -1.62
CA LYS A 22 6.79 1.78 -1.76
C LYS A 22 6.26 0.38 -2.10
N ILE A 23 6.98 -0.33 -2.96
CA ILE A 23 6.70 -1.73 -3.30
C ILE A 23 7.76 -2.59 -2.63
N TYR A 24 7.31 -3.61 -1.92
CA TYR A 24 8.10 -4.55 -1.14
C TYR A 24 7.98 -5.94 -1.76
N GLU A 25 9.10 -6.66 -1.81
CA GLU A 25 9.17 -8.03 -2.27
C GLU A 25 9.49 -8.93 -1.07
N CYS A 26 8.71 -10.00 -0.90
CA CYS A 26 8.96 -10.96 0.16
C CYS A 26 10.24 -11.75 -0.14
N ASP A 27 11.11 -11.83 0.86
CA ASP A 27 12.40 -12.54 0.78
C ASP A 27 12.23 -14.07 0.65
N ASN A 28 11.06 -14.61 1.04
CA ASN A 28 10.82 -16.05 0.99
C ASN A 28 10.57 -16.54 -0.45
N GLU A 29 11.50 -17.34 -0.99
CA GLU A 29 11.41 -17.95 -2.32
C GLU A 29 10.20 -18.91 -2.48
N LYS A 30 9.65 -19.42 -1.36
CA LYS A 30 8.45 -20.26 -1.36
C LYS A 30 7.14 -19.46 -1.44
N CYS A 31 7.21 -18.13 -1.37
CA CYS A 31 6.04 -17.28 -1.53
C CYS A 31 5.74 -17.13 -3.05
N PRO A 32 4.65 -17.75 -3.57
CA PRO A 32 4.36 -17.75 -4.99
C PRO A 32 3.89 -16.37 -5.46
N ARG A 33 4.17 -16.03 -6.72
CA ARG A 33 3.48 -14.91 -7.38
C ARG A 33 1.98 -15.24 -7.45
N PRO A 34 1.04 -14.33 -7.12
CA PRO A 34 1.17 -12.85 -7.02
C PRO A 34 1.40 -12.27 -5.61
N ASP A 35 1.30 -13.09 -4.56
CA ASP A 35 1.29 -12.62 -3.16
C ASP A 35 2.67 -12.16 -2.63
N ARG A 36 3.73 -12.50 -3.37
CA ARG A 36 5.12 -12.12 -3.06
C ARG A 36 5.36 -10.60 -3.07
N PHE A 37 4.51 -9.79 -3.70
CA PHE A 37 4.69 -8.35 -3.82
C PHE A 37 3.61 -7.58 -3.09
N ARG A 38 4.00 -6.57 -2.32
CA ARG A 38 3.07 -5.71 -1.58
C ARG A 38 3.41 -4.24 -1.74
N SER A 39 2.40 -3.38 -1.93
CA SER A 39 2.56 -1.94 -1.79
C SER A 39 2.15 -1.47 -0.40
N ALA A 40 2.92 -0.53 0.16
CA ALA A 40 2.55 0.20 1.36
C ALA A 40 2.87 1.68 1.22
N GLY A 41 2.16 2.51 1.99
CA GLY A 41 2.42 3.94 2.04
C GLY A 41 3.81 4.24 2.58
N SER A 42 4.40 5.35 2.18
CA SER A 42 5.77 5.72 2.59
C SER A 42 5.95 5.91 4.11
N SER A 43 4.85 6.04 4.86
CA SER A 43 4.86 6.12 6.32
C SER A 43 4.92 4.75 7.02
N LYS A 44 4.75 3.65 6.29
CA LYS A 44 4.85 2.29 6.85
C LYS A 44 6.33 1.91 6.99
N GLU A 45 6.64 1.11 8.02
CA GLU A 45 7.97 0.58 8.26
C GLU A 45 8.52 -0.19 7.05
N ASP A 46 9.84 -0.15 6.85
CA ASP A 46 10.50 -0.78 5.71
C ASP A 46 10.51 -2.32 5.80
N VAL A 47 10.35 -2.85 7.01
CA VAL A 47 10.33 -4.30 7.28
C VAL A 47 9.01 -4.65 7.97
N PHE A 48 8.21 -5.48 7.34
CA PHE A 48 6.96 -5.98 7.91
C PHE A 48 6.75 -7.44 7.53
N PRO A 49 6.08 -8.24 8.38
CA PRO A 49 5.84 -9.64 8.06
C PRO A 49 4.96 -9.77 6.81
N CYS A 50 5.23 -10.81 6.02
CA CYS A 50 4.36 -11.19 4.91
C CYS A 50 2.92 -11.45 5.41
N ASP A 51 1.91 -11.00 4.65
CA ASP A 51 0.49 -11.18 4.98
C ASP A 51 0.05 -12.65 4.95
N ARG A 52 0.82 -13.49 4.25
CA ARG A 52 0.55 -14.91 4.08
C ARG A 52 0.76 -15.68 5.38
N THR A 53 -0.32 -16.29 5.88
CA THR A 53 -0.27 -17.23 7.00
C THR A 53 0.72 -18.36 6.73
N GLY A 54 1.81 -18.42 7.49
CA GLY A 54 2.86 -19.42 7.37
C GLY A 54 4.05 -19.03 6.45
N CYS A 55 4.06 -17.84 5.86
CA CYS A 55 5.26 -17.31 5.19
C CYS A 55 6.08 -16.56 6.26
N GLY A 56 7.19 -17.17 6.71
CA GLY A 56 8.13 -16.54 7.68
C GLY A 56 9.03 -15.46 7.07
N GLY A 57 8.67 -14.96 5.89
CA GLY A 57 9.39 -13.90 5.21
C GLY A 57 8.94 -12.52 5.68
N GLN A 58 9.80 -11.55 5.43
CA GLN A 58 9.54 -10.12 5.54
C GLN A 58 9.47 -9.53 4.14
#